data_AF-A0A6P0MF26-F1
#
_entry.id   AF-A0A6P0MF26-F1
#
_cell.length_a   1.000
_cell.length_b   1.000
_cell.length_c   1.000
_cell.angle_alpha   90.00
_cell.angle_beta   90.00
_cell.angle_gamma   90.00
#
_symmetry.space_group_name_H-M   'P 1'
#
loop_
_entity.id
_entity.type
_entity.pdbx_description
1 polymer ?
#
loop_
_entity_poly.entity_id
_entity_poly.type
_entity_poly.pdbx_seq_one_letter_code
_entity_poly.pdbx_strand_id
1 'polypeptide(L)' 'MTTAEAVYELVKALPEDQANMVLAFAEFLRLKWPSHPSPKSQLLASYLGILKDSPNFNEHPVEIQQELRGEWE' A
#
# COMPACT_ATOMS: atom_id res chain seq x y z
N MET A 1 17.73 -16.29 4.29
CA MET A 1 16.48 -16.83 4.85
C MET A 1 15.62 -15.68 5.31
N THR A 2 14.43 -15.57 4.76
CA THR A 2 13.43 -14.59 5.23
C THR A 2 12.72 -15.12 6.47
N THR A 3 12.08 -14.23 7.24
CA THR A 3 11.30 -14.62 8.42
C THR A 3 10.12 -15.52 8.06
N ALA A 4 9.51 -15.33 6.88
CA ALA A 4 8.45 -16.18 6.37
C ALA A 4 8.94 -17.61 6.05
N GLU A 5 10.11 -17.74 5.44
CA GLU A 5 10.74 -19.05 5.17
C GLU A 5 11.08 -19.81 6.46
N ALA A 6 11.60 -19.10 7.47
CA ALA A 6 11.92 -19.72 8.76
C ALA A 6 10.65 -20.23 9.48
N VAL A 7 9.56 -19.46 9.45
CA VAL A 7 8.25 -19.88 10.01
C VAL A 7 7.70 -21.07 9.24
N TYR A 8 7.82 -21.08 7.92
CA TYR A 8 7.35 -22.19 7.08
C TYR A 8 8.07 -23.50 7.40
N GLU A 9 9.40 -23.50 7.46
CA GLU A 9 10.16 -24.71 7.79
C GLU A 9 9.89 -25.19 9.22
N LEU A 10 9.66 -24.26 10.15
CA LEU A 10 9.33 -24.59 11.54
C LEU A 10 7.95 -25.24 11.62
N VAL A 11 6.93 -24.68 10.98
CA VAL A 11 5.56 -25.25 10.96
C VAL A 11 5.54 -26.61 10.25
N LYS A 12 6.34 -26.78 9.20
CA LYS A 12 6.47 -28.05 8.47
C LYS A 12 7.07 -29.18 9.30
N ALA A 13 7.89 -28.85 10.30
CA ALA A 13 8.49 -29.82 11.22
C ALA A 13 7.60 -30.16 12.43
N LEU A 14 6.46 -29.48 12.60
CA LEU A 14 5.56 -29.69 13.74
C LEU A 14 4.58 -30.85 13.51
N PRO A 15 4.09 -31.51 14.59
CA PRO A 15 2.95 -32.41 14.52
C PRO A 15 1.68 -31.69 14.03
N GLU A 16 0.78 -32.43 13.37
CA GLU A 16 -0.44 -31.90 12.74
C GLU A 16 -1.30 -31.07 13.70
N ASP A 17 -1.47 -31.53 14.95
CA ASP A 17 -2.23 -30.81 15.98
C ASP A 17 -1.67 -29.41 16.27
N GLN A 18 -0.34 -29.27 16.26
CA GLN A 18 0.32 -27.99 16.53
C GLN A 18 0.32 -27.08 15.29
N ALA A 19 0.44 -27.65 14.09
CA ALA A 19 0.30 -26.90 12.84
C ALA A 19 -1.12 -26.30 12.70
N ASN A 20 -2.15 -27.07 13.06
CA ASN A 20 -3.54 -26.61 13.08
C ASN A 20 -3.76 -25.46 14.07
N MET A 21 -3.07 -25.48 15.21
CA MET A 21 -3.12 -24.39 16.19
C MET A 21 -2.51 -23.09 15.63
N VAL A 22 -1.38 -23.20 14.91
CA VAL A 22 -0.76 -22.04 14.25
C VAL A 22 -1.66 -21.48 13.16
N LEU A 23 -2.33 -22.33 12.37
CA LEU A 23 -3.31 -21.91 11.37
C LEU A 23 -4.51 -21.19 12.00
N ALA A 24 -5.08 -21.75 13.08
CA ALA A 24 -6.18 -21.12 13.81
C ALA A 24 -5.78 -19.76 14.38
N PHE A 25 -4.56 -19.62 14.87
CA PHE A 25 -4.03 -18.35 15.36
C PHE A 25 -3.80 -17.33 14.23
N ALA A 26 -3.28 -17.77 13.09
CA ALA A 26 -3.10 -16.89 11.93
C ALA A 26 -4.46 -16.36 11.41
N GLU A 27 -5.47 -17.23 11.36
CA GLU A 27 -6.85 -16.83 11.03
C GLU A 27 -7.43 -15.85 12.04
N PHE A 28 -7.22 -16.09 13.33
CA PHE A 28 -7.61 -15.16 14.39
C PHE A 28 -6.96 -13.78 14.22
N LEU A 29 -5.67 -13.72 13.91
CA LEU A 29 -4.96 -12.47 13.65
C LEU A 29 -5.51 -11.74 12.41
N ARG A 30 -5.80 -12.48 11.33
CA ARG A 30 -6.42 -11.93 10.11
C ARG A 30 -7.79 -11.31 10.40
N LEU A 31 -8.58 -11.94 11.27
CA LEU A 31 -9.90 -11.45 11.68
C LEU A 31 -9.81 -10.26 12.65
N LYS A 32 -8.87 -10.28 13.59
CA LYS A 32 -8.67 -9.20 14.57
C LYS A 32 -8.02 -7.96 13.98
N TRP A 33 -7.21 -8.13 12.94
CA TRP A 33 -6.56 -7.06 12.21
C TRP A 33 -7.15 -6.98 10.81
N PRO A 34 -8.39 -6.48 10.64
CA PRO A 34 -8.89 -6.16 9.31
C PRO A 34 -7.91 -5.16 8.74
N SER A 35 -7.19 -5.61 7.70
CA SER A 35 -6.10 -4.93 7.01
C SER A 35 -5.93 -3.48 7.44
N HIS A 36 -4.88 -3.19 8.21
CA HIS A 36 -4.31 -1.86 8.14
C HIS A 36 -4.09 -1.62 6.64
N PRO A 37 -4.71 -0.58 6.02
CA PRO A 37 -4.53 -0.36 4.60
C PRO A 37 -3.03 -0.35 4.35
N SER A 38 -2.57 -1.22 3.45
CA SER A 38 -1.18 -1.19 3.03
C SER A 38 -0.87 0.26 2.63
N PRO A 39 0.35 0.78 2.86
CA PRO A 39 0.65 2.16 2.48
C PRO A 39 0.61 2.41 0.95
N LYS A 40 0.09 1.49 0.13
CA LYS A 40 0.19 1.52 -1.33
C LYS A 40 -1.07 1.03 -2.05
N SER A 41 -2.20 1.59 -1.65
CA SER A 41 -3.34 1.77 -2.57
C SER A 41 -3.81 3.22 -2.47
N GLN A 42 -2.88 4.16 -2.69
CA GLN A 42 -3.29 5.50 -3.06
C GLN A 42 -3.94 5.36 -4.45
N LEU A 43 -5.27 5.28 -4.46
CA LEU A 43 -6.07 5.39 -5.68
C LEU A 43 -5.61 6.62 -6.46
N LEU A 44 -5.67 6.58 -7.79
CA LEU A 44 -5.38 7.76 -8.63
C LEU A 44 -6.16 9.01 -8.17
N ALA A 45 -7.37 8.83 -7.63
CA ALA A 45 -8.17 9.89 -7.02
C ALA A 45 -7.48 10.60 -5.83
N SER A 46 -6.65 9.89 -5.06
CA SER A 46 -5.84 10.45 -3.96
C SER A 46 -4.79 11.43 -4.50
N TYR A 47 -4.26 11.18 -5.70
CA TYR A 47 -3.30 12.09 -6.35
C TYR A 47 -3.98 13.36 -6.88
N LEU A 48 -5.23 13.28 -7.34
CA LEU A 48 -5.97 14.47 -7.82
C LEU A 48 -6.21 15.49 -6.72
N GLY A 49 -6.48 15.03 -5.49
CA GLY A 49 -6.61 15.92 -4.32
C GLY A 49 -5.30 16.62 -3.98
N ILE A 50 -4.17 15.90 -4.04
CA ILE A 50 -2.84 16.46 -3.79
C ILE A 50 -2.42 17.44 -4.89
N LEU A 51 -2.76 17.15 -6.16
CA LEU A 51 -2.48 18.05 -7.27
C LEU A 51 -3.24 19.37 -7.13
N LYS A 52 -4.51 19.32 -6.71
CA LYS A 52 -5.30 20.52 -6.50
C LYS A 52 -4.61 21.46 -5.50
N ASP A 53 -4.04 20.94 -4.43
CA ASP A 53 -3.43 21.75 -3.37
C ASP A 53 -1.92 22.01 -3.58
N SER A 54 -1.36 21.50 -4.69
CA SER A 54 0.06 21.66 -5.02
C SER A 54 0.37 23.10 -5.42
N PRO A 55 1.43 23.74 -4.90
CA PRO A 55 1.80 25.10 -5.31
C PRO A 55 1.97 25.25 -6.82
N ASN A 56 2.36 24.19 -7.54
CA ASN A 56 2.54 24.22 -8.99
C ASN A 56 1.25 24.01 -9.81
N PHE A 57 0.16 23.55 -9.20
CA PHE A 57 -1.11 23.24 -9.89
C PHE A 57 -2.31 23.99 -9.30
N ASN A 58 -2.16 24.60 -8.12
CA ASN A 58 -3.15 25.40 -7.41
C ASN A 58 -3.09 26.89 -7.81
N GLU A 59 -2.10 27.28 -8.63
CA GLU A 59 -2.06 28.58 -9.30
C GLU A 59 -3.05 28.62 -10.48
N HIS A 60 -3.05 29.69 -11.26
CA HIS A 60 -3.96 29.84 -12.39
C HIS A 60 -3.60 28.83 -13.48
N PRO A 61 -4.39 27.74 -13.67
CA PRO A 61 -4.02 26.65 -14.58
C PRO A 61 -3.87 27.11 -16.04
N VAL A 62 -4.45 28.26 -16.38
CA VAL A 62 -4.35 28.90 -17.69
C VAL A 62 -2.97 29.55 -17.90
N GLU A 63 -2.38 30.15 -16.86
CA GLU A 63 -1.07 30.82 -16.94
C GLU A 63 0.05 29.81 -17.16
N ILE A 64 0.04 28.69 -16.41
CA ILE A 64 0.96 27.57 -16.59
C ILE A 64 0.85 26.97 -18.01
N GLN A 65 -0.38 26.84 -18.52
CA GLN A 65 -0.60 26.34 -19.88
C GLN A 65 -0.12 27.31 -20.97
N GLN A 66 -0.14 28.62 -20.70
CA GLN A 66 0.37 29.64 -21.61
C GLN A 66 1.90 29.66 -21.59
N GLU A 67 2.52 29.57 -20.42
CA GLU A 67 3.99 29.49 -20.27
C GLU A 67 4.55 28.25 -20.97
N LEU A 68 4.01 27.07 -20.65
CA LEU A 68 4.43 25.81 -21.30
C LEU A 68 4.22 25.80 -22.81
N ARG A 69 3.26 26.58 -23.34
CA ARG A 69 3.05 26.71 -24.78
C ARG A 69 4.07 27.67 -25.41
N GLY A 70 4.41 28.75 -24.71
CA GLY A 70 5.43 29.71 -25.15
C GLY A 70 6.84 29.13 -25.15
N GLU A 71 7.14 28.16 -24.27
CA GLU A 71 8.45 27.47 -24.26
C GLU A 71 8.73 26.61 -25.50
N TRP A 72 7.72 26.36 -26.34
CA TRP A 72 7.84 25.55 -27.56
C TRP A 72 7.95 26.40 -28.84
N GLU A 73 7.90 27.72 -28.74
CA GLU A 73 8.18 28.68 -29.83
C GLU A 73 9.62 29.19 -29.78
#